data_AF-A0AAP0CJA9-F1
#
_entry.id   AF-A0AAP0CJA9-F1
#
_cell.length_a   1.000
_cell.length_b   1.000
_cell.length_c   1.000
_cell.angle_alpha   90.00
_cell.angle_beta   90.00
_cell.angle_gamma   90.00
#
_symmetry.space_group_name_H-M   'P 1'
#
loop_
_entity.id
_entity.type
_entity.pdbx_description
1 polymer ?
#
loop_
_entity_poly.entity_id
_entity_poly.type
_entity_poly.pdbx_seq_one_letter_code
_entity_poly.pdbx_strand_id
1 'polypeptide(L)'
;MSTSSDEGTRTTSSTTNEKRYKGIRCRRWGKWVSEIRVPGSQERLWLGTYSTPEGAAMAHDVACYSLRGGVSLHKLNFPSMLPPTARTDLSPRSIQKAASDAGMAMDARFITSRETAPNNEALNVSVDDYL
;
A
#
# COMPACT_ATOMS: atom_id res chain seq x y z
N MET A 1 43.90 -4.22 -5.09
CA MET A 1 42.74 -4.74 -4.34
C MET A 1 41.52 -4.52 -5.22
N SER A 2 41.12 -5.55 -5.97
CA SER A 2 40.04 -5.47 -6.96
C SER A 2 38.80 -6.13 -6.37
N THR A 3 37.76 -5.35 -6.06
CA THR A 3 36.48 -5.89 -5.58
C THR A 3 35.57 -6.16 -6.77
N SER A 4 35.36 -7.45 -7.02
CA SER A 4 34.45 -8.03 -8.00
C SER A 4 33.03 -7.46 -7.85
N SER A 5 32.44 -7.08 -8.98
CA SER A 5 31.05 -6.67 -9.11
C SER A 5 30.13 -7.80 -8.66
N ASP A 6 29.31 -7.55 -7.64
CA ASP A 6 28.25 -8.46 -7.24
C ASP A 6 27.09 -8.39 -8.25
N GLU A 7 26.89 -9.52 -8.92
CA GLU A 7 25.89 -9.74 -9.95
C GLU A 7 24.52 -9.92 -9.28
N GLY A 8 23.73 -8.84 -9.25
CA GLY A 8 22.37 -8.86 -8.73
C GLY A 8 21.46 -9.73 -9.60
N THR A 9 21.21 -10.96 -9.15
CA THR A 9 20.24 -11.89 -9.72
C THR A 9 18.86 -11.25 -9.82
N ARG A 10 18.49 -10.94 -11.06
CA ARG A 10 17.20 -10.37 -11.44
C ARG A 10 16.20 -11.51 -11.60
N THR A 11 15.53 -11.91 -10.53
CA THR A 11 14.42 -12.88 -10.65
C THR A 11 13.19 -12.17 -11.21
N THR A 12 13.00 -12.28 -12.52
CA THR A 12 11.74 -11.99 -13.21
C THR A 12 10.89 -13.25 -13.33
N SER A 13 9.56 -13.04 -13.29
CA SER A 13 8.45 -13.90 -13.73
C SER A 13 7.84 -14.82 -12.65
N SER A 14 6.52 -15.00 -12.50
CA SER A 14 5.28 -14.30 -12.90
C SER A 14 4.12 -15.26 -12.57
N THR A 15 3.24 -14.95 -11.61
CA THR A 15 1.94 -15.64 -11.48
C THR A 15 0.94 -14.79 -10.70
N THR A 16 0.46 -13.74 -11.36
CA THR A 16 -0.86 -13.07 -11.27
C THR A 16 -0.68 -11.66 -11.79
N ASN A 17 -1.55 -11.22 -12.70
CA ASN A 17 -1.73 -9.79 -13.01
C ASN A 17 -2.40 -9.10 -11.81
N GLU A 18 -1.86 -9.27 -10.60
CA GLU A 18 -2.23 -8.47 -9.44
C GLU A 18 -1.84 -7.04 -9.78
N LYS A 19 -2.85 -6.19 -9.98
CA LYS A 19 -2.69 -4.78 -10.31
C LYS A 19 -1.75 -4.14 -9.29
N ARG A 20 -0.48 -3.95 -9.67
CA ARG A 20 0.49 -3.26 -8.83
C ARG A 20 0.05 -1.80 -8.71
N TYR A 21 -0.21 -1.35 -7.49
CA TYR A 21 -0.54 0.04 -7.23
C TYR A 21 0.66 0.95 -7.55
N LYS A 22 0.38 2.10 -8.14
CA LYS A 22 1.36 3.13 -8.50
C LYS A 22 2.04 3.66 -7.25
N GLY A 23 3.35 3.83 -7.32
CA GLY A 23 4.15 4.37 -6.21
C GLY A 23 4.41 3.38 -5.08
N ILE A 24 3.92 2.14 -5.17
CA ILE A 24 4.01 1.16 -4.10
C ILE A 24 5.08 0.12 -4.42
N ARG A 25 5.93 -0.17 -3.42
CA ARG A 25 6.95 -1.21 -3.51
C ARG A 25 6.78 -2.24 -2.41
N CYS A 26 6.77 -3.51 -2.78
CA CYS A 26 6.90 -4.62 -1.84
C CYS A 26 8.38 -4.92 -1.57
N ARG A 27 8.73 -5.17 -0.31
CA ARG A 27 10.06 -5.67 0.07
C ARG A 27 10.01 -7.19 0.28
N ARG A 28 11.18 -7.85 0.24
CA ARG A 28 11.31 -9.31 0.43
C ARG A 28 10.71 -9.86 1.73
N TRP A 29 10.54 -9.02 2.74
CA TRP A 29 9.93 -9.38 4.02
C TRP A 29 8.39 -9.21 4.03
N GLY A 30 7.79 -8.98 2.87
CA GLY A 30 6.33 -9.01 2.71
C GLY A 30 5.61 -7.73 3.12
N LYS A 31 6.30 -6.59 3.24
CA LYS A 31 5.66 -5.31 3.55
C LYS A 31 5.80 -4.27 2.48
N TRP A 32 4.81 -3.38 2.49
CA TRP A 32 4.53 -2.42 1.45
C TRP A 32 4.98 -1.05 1.90
N VAL A 33 5.70 -0.37 1.03
CA VAL A 33 6.28 0.95 1.30
C VAL A 33 5.60 1.96 0.40
N SER A 34 5.24 3.11 0.98
CA SER A 34 4.74 4.27 0.24
C SER A 34 5.64 5.49 0.50
N GLU A 35 6.14 6.09 -0.58
CA GLU A 35 6.91 7.35 -0.57
C GLU A 35 6.53 8.23 -1.76
N ILE A 36 6.82 9.53 -1.67
CA ILE A 36 6.58 10.47 -2.77
C ILE A 36 7.65 11.56 -2.84
N ARG A 37 7.95 12.03 -4.05
CA ARG A 37 8.82 13.20 -4.28
C ARG A 37 7.99 14.47 -4.26
N VAL A 38 8.49 15.49 -3.57
CA VAL A 38 7.87 16.82 -3.56
C VAL A 38 8.21 17.53 -4.87
N PRO A 39 7.21 18.03 -5.65
CA PRO A 39 7.48 18.77 -6.88
C PRO A 39 8.35 20.01 -6.62
N GLY A 40 9.28 20.31 -7.51
CA GLY A 40 10.14 21.49 -7.39
C GLY A 40 11.25 21.38 -6.33
N SER A 41 11.40 20.24 -5.66
CA SER A 41 12.50 19.98 -4.74
C SER A 41 13.07 18.57 -4.92
N GLN A 42 14.22 18.30 -4.29
CA GLN A 42 14.80 16.96 -4.21
C GLN A 42 14.26 16.15 -3.01
N GLU A 43 13.36 16.74 -2.22
CA GLU A 43 12.83 16.14 -1.00
C GLU A 43 11.94 14.94 -1.30
N ARG A 44 12.06 13.91 -0.44
CA ARG A 44 11.20 12.74 -0.43
C ARG A 44 10.46 12.66 0.88
N LEU A 45 9.14 12.50 0.80
CA LEU A 45 8.30 12.25 1.96
C LEU A 45 8.08 10.74 2.08
N TRP A 46 8.53 10.20 3.20
CA TRP A 46 8.20 8.84 3.61
C TRP A 46 6.78 8.83 4.18
N LEU A 47 5.84 8.17 3.49
CA LEU A 47 4.43 8.18 3.88
C LEU A 47 4.14 7.08 4.90
N GLY A 48 4.85 5.95 4.80
CA GLY A 48 4.80 4.88 5.78
C GLY A 48 5.16 3.50 5.25
N THR A 49 5.10 2.53 6.15
CA THR A 49 5.11 1.10 5.86
C THR A 49 3.79 0.48 6.27
N TYR A 50 3.26 -0.39 5.41
CA TYR A 50 1.93 -0.96 5.52
C TYR A 50 1.98 -2.47 5.37
N SER A 51 1.02 -3.16 5.98
CA SER A 51 0.90 -4.62 5.86
C SER A 51 0.15 -5.01 4.59
N THR A 52 -0.68 -4.12 4.05
CA THR A 52 -1.47 -4.30 2.83
C THR A 52 -1.00 -3.39 1.71
N PRO A 53 -1.08 -3.84 0.45
CA PRO A 53 -0.80 -2.99 -0.71
C PRO A 53 -1.83 -1.85 -0.83
N GLU A 54 -3.07 -2.09 -0.42
CA GLU A 54 -4.14 -1.10 -0.42
C GLU A 54 -3.87 0.07 0.53
N GLY A 55 -3.39 -0.22 1.75
CA GLY A 55 -3.03 0.82 2.73
C GLY A 55 -1.94 1.73 2.19
N ALA A 56 -0.91 1.12 1.60
CA ALA A 56 0.18 1.87 0.99
C ALA A 56 -0.29 2.73 -0.19
N ALA A 57 -1.15 2.18 -1.05
CA ALA A 57 -1.74 2.86 -2.20
C ALA A 57 -2.62 4.03 -1.81
N MET A 58 -3.43 3.88 -0.75
CA MET A 58 -4.27 4.95 -0.24
C MET A 58 -3.45 6.12 0.30
N ALA A 59 -2.36 5.84 1.03
CA ALA A 59 -1.44 6.87 1.47
C ALA A 59 -0.82 7.63 0.28
N HIS A 60 -0.43 6.90 -0.77
CA HIS A 60 0.15 7.50 -1.97
C HIS A 60 -0.83 8.43 -2.69
N ASP A 61 -2.09 8.03 -2.79
CA ASP A 61 -3.12 8.81 -3.47
C ASP A 61 -3.42 10.12 -2.73
N VAL A 62 -3.54 10.07 -1.40
CA VAL A 62 -3.72 11.27 -0.56
C VAL A 62 -2.54 12.22 -0.74
N ALA A 63 -1.30 11.72 -0.68
CA ALA A 63 -0.13 12.56 -0.86
C ALA A 63 -0.01 13.14 -2.28
N CYS A 64 -0.33 12.35 -3.32
CA CYS A 64 -0.35 12.82 -4.70
C CYS A 64 -1.37 13.96 -4.90
N TYR A 65 -2.56 13.78 -4.34
CA TYR A 65 -3.63 14.77 -4.40
C TYR A 65 -3.22 16.08 -3.73
N SER A 66 -2.68 16.00 -2.51
CA SER A 66 -2.28 17.18 -1.75
C SER A 66 -1.07 17.92 -2.33
N LEU A 67 -0.08 17.22 -2.90
CA LEU A 67 1.16 17.84 -3.39
C LEU A 67 1.02 18.58 -4.73
N ARG A 68 0.07 18.19 -5.58
CA ARG A 68 -0.02 18.73 -6.96
C ARG A 68 -1.28 19.55 -7.21
N GLY A 69 -1.99 19.93 -6.16
CA GLY A 69 -3.11 20.89 -6.25
C GLY A 69 -4.22 20.43 -7.21
N GLY A 70 -4.62 19.16 -7.15
CA GLY A 70 -5.63 18.61 -8.05
C GLY A 70 -5.05 17.85 -9.25
N VAL A 71 -4.29 16.80 -8.97
CA VAL A 71 -4.03 15.78 -10.00
C VAL A 71 -5.34 15.34 -10.65
N SER A 72 -5.32 15.16 -11.97
CA SER A 72 -6.41 14.49 -12.67
C SER A 72 -6.62 13.13 -12.00
N LEU A 73 -7.81 12.91 -11.41
CA LEU A 73 -8.13 11.75 -10.55
C LEU A 73 -7.76 10.42 -11.21
N HIS A 74 -7.75 10.37 -12.55
CA HIS A 74 -7.28 9.25 -13.38
C HIS A 74 -5.83 8.80 -13.11
N LYS A 75 -4.98 9.64 -12.50
CA LYS A 75 -3.61 9.28 -12.14
C LYS A 75 -3.51 8.55 -10.81
N LEU A 76 -4.54 8.58 -9.97
CA LEU A 76 -4.60 7.89 -8.67
C LEU A 76 -4.81 6.38 -8.83
N ASN A 77 -4.63 5.64 -7.74
CA ASN A 77 -4.99 4.22 -7.63
C ASN A 77 -6.50 4.06 -7.36
N PHE A 78 -7.07 4.94 -6.54
CA PHE A 78 -8.44 4.94 -6.08
C PHE A 78 -9.11 6.30 -6.32
N PRO A 79 -9.48 6.63 -7.58
CA PRO A 79 -10.04 7.94 -7.93
C PRO A 79 -11.33 8.29 -7.17
N SER A 80 -12.08 7.30 -6.69
CA SER A 80 -13.34 7.46 -5.96
C SER A 80 -13.23 7.32 -4.44
N MET A 81 -12.04 7.04 -3.88
CA MET A 81 -11.87 6.77 -2.44
C MET A 81 -10.96 7.77 -1.73
N LEU A 82 -10.82 8.99 -2.26
CA LEU A 82 -10.08 10.03 -1.56
C LEU A 82 -10.83 10.42 -0.27
N PRO A 83 -10.17 10.40 0.90
CA PRO A 83 -10.78 10.82 2.14
C PRO A 83 -10.99 12.34 2.16
N PRO A 84 -11.96 12.86 2.94
CA PRO A 84 -12.17 14.31 3.10
C PRO A 84 -10.95 15.05 3.69
N THR A 85 -10.04 14.31 4.33
CA THR A 85 -8.79 14.84 4.87
C THR A 85 -7.75 15.15 3.79
N ALA A 86 -7.94 14.66 2.57
CA ALA A 86 -7.11 15.01 1.43
C ALA A 86 -7.43 16.44 1.01
N ARG A 87 -6.60 17.39 1.45
CA ARG A 87 -6.70 18.82 1.11
C ARG A 87 -5.49 19.23 0.29
N THR A 88 -5.67 20.21 -0.59
CA THR A 88 -4.57 20.89 -1.28
C THR A 88 -3.92 21.91 -0.35
N ASP A 89 -2.74 22.42 -0.72
CA ASP A 89 -2.07 23.55 -0.04
C ASP A 89 -1.64 23.27 1.41
N LEU A 90 -1.38 22.00 1.72
CA LEU A 90 -0.87 21.57 3.02
C LEU A 90 0.66 21.65 3.08
N SER A 91 1.20 21.88 4.28
CA SER A 91 2.64 21.73 4.52
C SER A 91 3.10 20.28 4.28
N PRO A 92 4.36 20.02 3.89
CA PRO A 92 4.86 18.65 3.67
C PRO A 92 4.59 17.69 4.83
N ARG A 93 4.73 18.18 6.07
CA ARG A 93 4.45 17.41 7.29
C ARG A 93 2.96 17.11 7.46
N SER A 94 2.09 18.05 7.15
CA SER A 94 0.63 17.85 7.17
C SER A 94 0.20 16.83 6.11
N ILE A 95 0.81 16.87 4.92
CA ILE A 95 0.59 15.89 3.85
C ILE A 95 1.01 14.50 4.32
N GLN A 96 2.22 14.38 4.87
CA GLN A 96 2.75 13.12 5.39
C GLN A 96 1.81 12.52 6.45
N LYS A 97 1.35 13.35 7.41
CA LYS A 97 0.42 12.90 8.45
C LYS A 97 -0.92 12.43 7.85
N ALA A 98 -1.56 13.23 7.00
CA ALA A 98 -2.85 12.88 6.40
C ALA A 98 -2.76 11.60 5.54
N ALA A 99 -1.68 11.45 4.78
CA ALA A 99 -1.41 10.25 3.99
C ALA A 99 -1.20 9.01 4.88
N SER A 100 -0.39 9.14 5.94
CA SER A 100 -0.15 8.06 6.89
C SER A 100 -1.45 7.59 7.56
N ASP A 101 -2.23 8.54 8.10
CA ASP A 101 -3.50 8.27 8.77
C ASP A 101 -4.48 7.54 7.83
N ALA A 102 -4.64 8.01 6.60
CA ALA A 102 -5.51 7.38 5.60
C ALA A 102 -5.03 5.97 5.22
N GLY A 103 -3.72 5.78 5.05
CA GLY A 103 -3.15 4.47 4.74
C GLY A 103 -3.32 3.48 5.89
N MET A 104 -3.14 3.90 7.15
CA MET A 104 -3.36 3.06 8.32
C MET A 104 -4.81 2.65 8.49
N ALA A 105 -5.76 3.58 8.25
CA ALA A 105 -7.18 3.25 8.27
C ALA A 105 -7.56 2.20 7.20
N MET A 106 -6.98 2.30 5.99
CA MET A 106 -7.14 1.31 4.92
C MET A 106 -6.44 -0.02 5.23
N ASP A 107 -5.28 0.01 5.89
CA ASP A 107 -4.58 -1.20 6.34
C ASP A 107 -5.42 -1.96 7.37
N ALA A 108 -5.89 -1.26 8.40
CA ALA A 108 -6.72 -1.83 9.47
C ALA A 108 -7.99 -2.49 8.93
N ARG A 109 -8.75 -1.82 8.04
CA ARG A 109 -10.00 -2.39 7.50
C ARG A 109 -9.76 -3.69 6.72
N PHE A 110 -8.66 -3.80 5.98
CA PHE A 110 -8.33 -5.01 5.23
C PHE A 110 -7.80 -6.13 6.13
N ILE A 111 -7.01 -5.80 7.16
CA ILE A 111 -6.55 -6.79 8.14
C ILE A 111 -7.75 -7.39 8.88
N THR A 112 -8.63 -6.56 9.44
CA THR A 112 -9.83 -7.04 10.16
C THR A 112 -10.76 -7.86 9.25
N SER A 113 -10.94 -7.45 7.99
CA SER A 113 -11.79 -8.19 7.04
C SER A 113 -11.25 -9.58 6.71
N ARG A 114 -9.91 -9.75 6.74
CA ARG A 114 -9.27 -11.08 6.54
C ARG A 114 -9.40 -11.97 7.76
N GLU A 115 -9.41 -11.38 8.96
CA GLU A 115 -9.57 -12.10 10.23
C GLU A 115 -11.02 -12.51 10.49
N THR A 116 -11.99 -11.75 9.99
CA THR A 116 -13.43 -11.99 10.22
C THR A 116 -14.06 -12.94 9.17
N ALA A 117 -13.28 -13.42 8.19
CA ALA A 117 -13.76 -14.46 7.28
C ALA A 117 -13.99 -15.75 8.09
N PRO A 118 -15.22 -16.30 8.14
CA PRO A 118 -15.45 -17.54 8.87
C PRO A 118 -14.64 -18.64 8.20
N ASN A 119 -13.71 -19.23 8.95
CA ASN A 119 -13.06 -20.48 8.56
C ASN A 119 -14.16 -21.51 8.28
N ASN A 120 -14.37 -21.85 7.01
CA ASN A 120 -15.24 -22.95 6.63
C ASN A 120 -14.51 -24.29 6.89
N GLU A 121 -14.21 -24.57 8.15
CA GLU A 121 -13.46 -25.74 8.66
C GLU A 121 -14.30 -26.49 9.72
N ALA A 122 -15.62 -26.57 9.53
CA ALA A 122 -16.47 -27.29 10.47
C ALA A 122 -17.70 -27.90 9.78
N LEU A 123 -17.50 -28.91 8.91
CA LEU A 123 -18.43 -30.03 8.67
C LEU A 123 -17.71 -31.13 7.86
N ASN A 124 -16.81 -31.88 8.49
CA ASN A 124 -16.53 -33.25 8.07
C ASN A 124 -16.15 -34.11 9.29
N VAL A 125 -17.03 -34.15 10.29
CA VAL A 125 -17.00 -35.23 11.28
C VAL A 125 -17.84 -36.35 10.67
N SER A 126 -17.13 -37.36 10.16
CA SER A 126 -17.73 -38.61 9.69
C SER A 126 -18.55 -39.21 10.83
N VAL A 127 -19.85 -39.31 10.61
CA VAL A 127 -20.78 -40.03 11.48
C VAL A 127 -20.67 -41.49 11.06
N ASP A 128 -19.71 -42.26 11.60
CA ASP A 128 -19.64 -43.73 11.52
C ASP A 128 -18.45 -44.23 12.37
N ASP A 129 -18.61 -44.31 13.70
CA ASP A 129 -17.87 -45.27 14.56
C ASP A 129 -18.44 -45.22 15.99
N TYR A 130 -19.65 -45.76 16.14
CA TYR A 130 -20.19 -46.27 17.40
C TYR A 130 -21.14 -47.42 17.06
N LEU A 131 -20.56 -48.60 16.86
CA LEU A 131 -21.13 -49.92 17.20
C LEU A 131 -20.01 -50.97 17.17
#